data_AF-A0A4V2SX98-F1
#
_entry.id   AF-A0A4V2SX98-F1
#
_cell.length_a   1.000
_cell.length_b   1.000
_cell.length_c   1.000
_cell.angle_alpha   90.00
_cell.angle_beta   90.00
_cell.angle_gamma   90.00
#
_symmetry.space_group_name_H-M   'P 1'
#
loop_
_entity.id
_entity.type
_entity.pdbx_description
1 polymer ?
#
loop_
_entity_poly.entity_id
_entity_poly.type
_entity_poly.pdbx_seq_one_letter_code
_entity_poly.pdbx_strand_id
1 'polypeptide(L)'
;MTTVVGGVYSERCIEPNWREVYGSAGRAAAAISGAVPGVRLVTYRSDQLGDGLANLASAFDLRLDGPPVGFAIAFDYTHSLAVPRIVPRPDAIHQQPPIEVEDDVVLRFGMLEGTARIRARRAVYDPQSAFDPRPFGENGSVADELALILNQREATCLTGETDPGSAAAVLLARGDAKVVVVKRGGRGALVASAAGSSLVPAYRSASVFKLGSGDVFSASFTQFWAVEGRSPAEAADLASRATSRYCETMSLPIAAAADLQVLAPAPVRSAPGRVYIAAPFFNLAELWLVEELRDQLLAAGVDVFSPFHNVGPGSAELVAPLDLAALDECDAVLAVLNGGDAGTIFEIGYATAKGIPIVALAQNMRPEDMKMPVGSGCLVVTDVVSAIYQTVWQLR
;
A
#
# COMPACT_ATOMS: atom_id res chain seq x y z
N MET A 1 -13.06 -24.47 8.22
CA MET A 1 -12.31 -23.56 9.11
C MET A 1 -11.53 -22.61 8.19
N THR A 2 -10.89 -21.57 8.72
CA THR A 2 -10.15 -20.61 7.89
C THR A 2 -8.74 -20.46 8.43
N THR A 3 -7.77 -20.70 7.56
CA THR A 3 -6.35 -20.58 7.86
C THR A 3 -5.73 -19.45 7.05
N VAL A 4 -4.93 -18.62 7.70
CA VAL A 4 -4.00 -17.68 7.05
C VAL A 4 -2.59 -18.23 7.23
N VAL A 5 -1.87 -18.44 6.14
CA VAL A 5 -0.49 -18.95 6.16
C VAL A 5 0.45 -17.99 5.44
N GLY A 6 1.55 -17.65 6.09
CA GLY A 6 2.55 -16.74 5.54
C GLY A 6 3.46 -16.13 6.61
N GLY A 7 4.21 -15.10 6.23
CA GLY A 7 5.23 -14.49 7.08
C GLY A 7 4.65 -13.61 8.18
N VAL A 8 5.19 -13.75 9.39
CA VAL A 8 4.99 -12.81 10.51
C VAL A 8 6.35 -12.22 10.88
N TYR A 9 6.47 -10.90 10.74
CA TYR A 9 7.74 -10.20 10.80
C TYR A 9 7.69 -9.04 11.79
N SER A 10 8.86 -8.64 12.28
CA SER A 10 8.99 -7.35 12.96
C SER A 10 8.94 -6.23 11.93
N GLU A 11 8.08 -5.24 12.14
CA GLU A 11 7.96 -4.09 11.27
C GLU A 11 8.30 -2.83 12.05
N ARG A 12 9.20 -2.01 11.51
CA ARG A 12 9.66 -0.79 12.16
C ARG A 12 9.58 0.35 11.14
N CYS A 13 8.73 1.34 11.38
CA CYS A 13 8.66 2.57 10.61
C CYS A 13 9.11 3.75 11.48
N ILE A 14 9.92 4.63 10.91
CA ILE A 14 10.36 5.86 11.59
C ILE A 14 9.22 6.88 11.59
N GLU A 15 8.59 7.11 10.43
CA GLU A 15 7.51 8.09 10.27
C GLU A 15 6.30 7.55 9.45
N PRO A 16 5.11 7.42 10.06
CA PRO A 16 4.85 7.57 11.49
C PRO A 16 5.60 6.49 12.30
N ASN A 17 5.85 6.75 13.58
CA ASN A 17 6.47 5.75 14.44
C ASN A 17 5.56 4.51 14.55
N TRP A 18 6.04 3.39 14.03
CA TRP A 18 5.34 2.10 14.02
C TRP A 18 6.33 1.01 14.41
N ARG A 19 6.00 0.19 15.41
CA ARG A 19 6.85 -0.93 15.85
C ARG A 19 5.98 -2.09 16.28
N GLU A 20 5.71 -2.98 15.34
CA GLU A 20 4.74 -4.06 15.54
C GLU A 20 5.26 -5.41 15.04
N VAL A 21 4.59 -6.49 15.43
CA VAL A 21 4.81 -7.85 14.92
C VAL A 21 3.55 -8.28 14.19
N TYR A 22 3.57 -8.16 12.86
CA TYR A 22 2.44 -8.51 11.99
C TYR A 22 2.91 -9.32 10.78
N GLY A 23 3.70 -8.72 9.89
CA GLY A 23 3.89 -9.25 8.54
C GLY A 23 2.56 -9.40 7.79
N SER A 24 2.62 -9.95 6.58
CA SER A 24 1.41 -10.11 5.75
C SER A 24 0.39 -11.06 6.37
N ALA A 25 0.84 -12.21 6.89
CA ALA A 25 -0.08 -13.21 7.43
C ALA A 25 -0.68 -12.79 8.77
N GLY A 26 0.13 -12.22 9.67
CA GLY A 26 -0.37 -11.77 10.97
C GLY A 26 -1.37 -10.63 10.82
N ARG A 27 -1.09 -9.66 9.94
CA ARG A 27 -2.04 -8.58 9.65
C ARG A 27 -3.33 -9.09 9.02
N ALA A 28 -3.23 -10.00 8.06
CA ALA A 28 -4.40 -10.56 7.40
C ALA A 28 -5.27 -11.41 8.34
N ALA A 29 -4.66 -12.18 9.24
CA ALA A 29 -5.38 -12.93 10.28
C ALA A 29 -6.09 -11.97 11.25
N ALA A 30 -5.41 -10.92 11.71
CA ALA A 30 -6.01 -9.88 12.53
C ALA A 30 -7.17 -9.16 11.80
N ALA A 31 -7.01 -8.87 10.51
CA ALA A 31 -8.02 -8.21 9.69
C ALA A 31 -9.35 -8.97 9.65
N ILE A 32 -9.32 -10.29 9.44
CA ILE A 32 -10.56 -11.09 9.30
C ILE A 32 -11.08 -11.66 10.62
N SER A 33 -10.35 -11.49 11.73
CA SER A 33 -10.69 -12.06 13.05
C SER A 33 -12.08 -11.65 13.55
N GLY A 34 -12.54 -10.45 13.20
CA GLY A 34 -13.87 -9.96 13.58
C GLY A 34 -15.03 -10.74 12.96
N ALA A 35 -14.82 -11.31 11.77
CA ALA A 35 -15.84 -12.12 11.08
C ALA A 35 -15.61 -13.63 11.22
N VAL A 36 -14.39 -14.03 11.55
CA VAL A 36 -13.98 -15.44 11.64
C VAL A 36 -13.35 -15.69 13.02
N PRO A 37 -14.13 -16.10 14.03
CA PRO A 37 -13.59 -16.42 15.35
C PRO A 37 -12.56 -17.55 15.29
N GLY A 38 -11.44 -17.40 15.99
CA GLY A 38 -10.42 -18.45 16.07
C GLY A 38 -9.67 -18.72 14.76
N VAL A 39 -9.44 -17.70 13.92
CA VAL A 39 -8.61 -17.81 12.69
C VAL A 39 -7.31 -18.54 13.02
N ARG A 40 -6.97 -19.59 12.25
CA ARG A 40 -5.69 -20.26 12.39
C ARG A 40 -4.63 -19.46 11.65
N LEU A 41 -3.63 -18.94 12.37
CA LEU A 41 -2.46 -18.28 11.80
C LEU A 41 -1.30 -19.27 11.80
N VAL A 42 -0.82 -19.64 10.62
CA VAL A 42 0.31 -20.58 10.46
C VAL A 42 1.52 -19.84 9.92
N THR A 43 2.63 -19.86 10.67
CA THR A 43 3.85 -19.14 10.30
C THR A 43 5.11 -19.83 10.85
N TYR A 44 6.29 -19.46 10.35
CA TYR A 44 7.55 -19.83 10.99
C TYR A 44 7.71 -19.01 12.27
N ARG A 45 7.80 -19.67 13.43
CA ARG A 45 7.73 -19.00 14.74
C ARG A 45 9.12 -18.76 15.31
N SER A 46 9.54 -17.50 15.33
CA SER A 46 10.79 -17.09 15.97
C SER A 46 10.60 -16.83 17.46
N ASP A 47 11.47 -17.39 18.31
CA ASP A 47 11.48 -17.08 19.75
C ASP A 47 11.76 -15.59 20.01
N GLN A 48 12.52 -14.93 19.14
CA GLN A 48 12.82 -13.49 19.24
C GLN A 48 11.57 -12.61 19.03
N LEU A 49 10.54 -13.14 18.38
CA LEU A 49 9.24 -12.46 18.18
C LEU A 49 8.15 -13.03 19.09
N GLY A 50 8.50 -13.88 20.07
CA GLY A 50 7.55 -14.63 20.90
C GLY A 50 6.49 -13.76 21.58
N ASP A 51 6.90 -12.67 22.23
CA ASP A 51 5.98 -11.74 22.90
C ASP A 51 5.04 -11.07 21.90
N GLY A 52 5.57 -10.66 20.74
CA GLY A 52 4.77 -10.05 19.67
C GLY A 52 3.74 -11.01 19.08
N LEU A 53 4.14 -12.26 18.84
CA LEU A 53 3.25 -13.33 18.38
C LEU A 53 2.15 -13.64 19.41
N ALA A 54 2.50 -13.69 20.70
CA ALA A 54 1.55 -13.92 21.78
C ALA A 54 0.55 -12.76 21.92
N ASN A 55 1.03 -11.52 21.84
CA ASN A 55 0.19 -10.32 21.86
C ASN A 55 -0.78 -10.29 20.68
N LEU A 56 -0.29 -10.56 19.46
CA LEU A 56 -1.10 -10.65 18.26
C LEU A 56 -2.19 -11.72 18.39
N ALA A 57 -1.83 -12.92 18.85
CA ALA A 57 -2.78 -14.02 19.02
C ALA A 57 -3.85 -13.71 20.07
N SER A 58 -3.45 -13.11 21.20
CA SER A 58 -4.36 -12.75 22.29
C SER A 58 -5.31 -11.60 21.89
N ALA A 59 -4.80 -10.55 21.24
CA ALA A 59 -5.57 -9.37 20.88
C ALA A 59 -6.69 -9.65 19.86
N PHE A 60 -6.50 -10.66 18.99
CA PHE A 60 -7.41 -10.98 17.90
C PHE A 60 -7.98 -12.41 17.97
N ASP A 61 -7.86 -13.09 19.10
CA ASP A 61 -8.33 -14.49 19.30
C ASP A 61 -7.85 -15.44 18.19
N LEU A 62 -6.56 -15.41 17.87
CA LEU A 62 -5.96 -16.23 16.82
C LEU A 62 -5.40 -17.54 17.37
N ARG A 63 -5.55 -18.61 16.58
CA ARG A 63 -4.89 -19.90 16.85
C ARG A 63 -3.55 -19.94 16.12
N LEU A 64 -2.48 -19.64 16.86
CA LEU A 64 -1.13 -19.64 16.32
C LEU A 64 -0.58 -21.07 16.17
N ASP A 65 0.00 -21.37 15.01
CA ASP A 65 0.60 -22.67 14.69
C ASP A 65 1.83 -22.50 13.76
N GLY A 66 2.60 -23.57 13.59
CA GLY A 66 3.74 -23.65 12.68
C GLY A 66 5.07 -24.01 13.36
N PRO A 67 6.10 -24.34 12.57
CA PRO A 67 7.38 -24.79 13.10
C PRO A 67 8.18 -23.65 13.75
N PRO A 68 8.94 -23.91 14.83
CA PRO A 68 9.84 -22.92 15.40
C PRO A 68 11.07 -22.68 14.50
N VAL A 69 11.61 -21.47 14.53
CA VAL A 69 12.84 -21.08 13.81
C VAL A 69 13.77 -20.24 14.70
N GLY A 70 15.08 -20.38 14.48
CA GLY A 70 16.11 -19.76 15.33
C GLY A 70 16.47 -18.30 15.02
N PHE A 71 15.77 -17.66 14.08
CA PHE A 71 16.04 -16.28 13.65
C PHE A 71 14.74 -15.51 13.44
N ALA A 72 14.79 -14.19 13.53
CA ALA A 72 13.69 -13.31 13.18
C ALA A 72 14.02 -12.52 11.92
N ILE A 73 12.98 -12.10 11.22
CA ILE A 73 13.08 -11.16 10.11
C ILE A 73 12.41 -9.85 10.49
N ALA A 74 13.09 -8.75 10.18
CA ALA A 74 12.60 -7.41 10.37
C ALA A 74 12.58 -6.62 9.07
N PHE A 75 11.57 -5.77 8.92
CA PHE A 75 11.42 -4.80 7.84
C PHE A 75 11.50 -3.39 8.43
N ASP A 76 12.50 -2.62 7.99
CA ASP A 76 12.76 -1.26 8.45
C ASP A 76 12.41 -0.25 7.36
N TYR A 77 11.54 0.69 7.71
CA TYR A 77 11.04 1.74 6.82
C TYR A 77 11.37 3.12 7.39
N THR A 78 11.75 4.05 6.51
CA THR A 78 11.77 5.48 6.86
C THR A 78 10.35 6.03 6.94
N HIS A 79 9.52 5.72 5.94
CA HIS A 79 8.08 5.98 5.91
C HIS A 79 7.34 4.86 5.20
N SER A 80 6.00 4.86 5.26
CA SER A 80 5.19 3.73 4.77
C SER A 80 5.20 3.48 3.25
N LEU A 81 5.80 4.36 2.46
CA LEU A 81 6.04 4.18 1.01
C LEU A 81 7.47 3.72 0.67
N ALA A 82 8.39 3.78 1.64
CA ALA A 82 9.79 3.47 1.39
C ALA A 82 9.97 1.99 1.07
N VAL A 83 10.99 1.69 0.24
CA VAL A 83 11.47 0.31 0.09
C VAL A 83 12.13 -0.09 1.42
N PRO A 84 11.68 -1.19 2.07
CA PRO A 84 12.21 -1.56 3.37
C PRO A 84 13.65 -2.06 3.28
N ARG A 85 14.42 -1.79 4.31
CA ARG A 85 15.62 -2.58 4.61
C ARG A 85 15.19 -3.85 5.35
N ILE A 86 15.46 -5.01 4.75
CA ILE A 86 15.18 -6.33 5.33
C ILE A 86 16.39 -6.80 6.14
N VAL A 87 16.14 -7.28 7.36
CA VAL A 87 17.17 -7.78 8.29
C VAL A 87 16.79 -9.19 8.79
N PRO A 88 17.66 -10.21 8.64
CA PRO A 88 18.92 -10.17 7.88
C PRO A 88 18.66 -9.93 6.38
N ARG A 89 19.72 -9.63 5.63
CA ARG A 89 19.57 -9.45 4.17
C ARG A 89 18.93 -10.70 3.55
N PRO A 90 18.11 -10.56 2.48
CA PRO A 90 17.36 -11.69 1.92
C PRO A 90 18.21 -12.91 1.54
N ASP A 91 19.42 -12.70 1.05
CA ASP A 91 20.39 -13.74 0.69
C ASP A 91 20.96 -14.50 1.91
N ALA A 92 20.86 -13.92 3.11
CA ALA A 92 21.28 -14.54 4.36
C ALA A 92 20.13 -15.24 5.12
N ILE A 93 18.90 -15.23 4.58
CA ILE A 93 17.75 -15.90 5.19
C ILE A 93 17.83 -17.39 4.92
N HIS A 94 17.91 -18.19 5.99
CA HIS A 94 18.00 -19.64 5.88
C HIS A 94 16.63 -20.26 5.51
N GLN A 95 16.59 -20.92 4.36
CA GLN A 95 15.38 -21.58 3.86
C GLN A 95 14.96 -22.77 4.74
N GLN A 96 13.68 -22.82 5.05
CA GLN A 96 13.02 -23.79 5.92
C GLN A 96 12.22 -24.80 5.09
N PRO A 97 11.96 -26.00 5.64
CA PRO A 97 11.05 -26.95 5.03
C PRO A 97 9.64 -26.35 4.83
N PRO A 98 8.95 -26.65 3.72
CA PRO A 98 7.60 -26.15 3.49
C PRO A 98 6.63 -26.48 4.64
N ILE A 99 5.74 -25.54 4.95
CA ILE A 99 4.65 -25.76 5.90
C ILE A 99 3.49 -26.46 5.18
N GLU A 100 2.94 -27.50 5.78
CA GLU A 100 1.75 -28.20 5.28
C GLU A 100 0.47 -27.62 5.91
N VAL A 101 -0.50 -27.24 5.07
CA VAL A 101 -1.79 -26.73 5.53
C VAL A 101 -2.93 -27.38 4.76
N GLU A 102 -3.93 -27.87 5.47
CA GLU A 102 -5.19 -28.33 4.91
C GLU A 102 -6.36 -27.69 5.67
N ASP A 103 -7.24 -26.99 4.95
CA ASP A 103 -8.43 -26.36 5.53
C ASP A 103 -9.49 -26.05 4.46
N ASP A 104 -10.71 -25.67 4.85
CA ASP A 104 -11.77 -25.29 3.93
C ASP A 104 -11.43 -24.00 3.16
N VAL A 105 -10.96 -22.97 3.88
CA VAL A 105 -10.50 -21.70 3.32
C VAL A 105 -9.06 -21.43 3.72
N VAL A 106 -8.19 -21.18 2.75
CA VAL A 106 -6.78 -20.82 3.00
C VAL A 106 -6.42 -19.53 2.28
N LEU A 107 -6.02 -18.51 3.04
CA LEU A 107 -5.29 -17.35 2.50
C LEU A 107 -3.80 -17.62 2.63
N ARG A 108 -3.11 -17.71 1.50
CA ARG A 108 -1.68 -18.00 1.42
C ARG A 108 -0.91 -16.77 0.93
N PHE A 109 0.10 -16.39 1.68
CA PHE A 109 1.11 -15.42 1.27
C PHE A 109 2.44 -16.09 0.91
N GLY A 110 3.23 -15.42 0.08
CA GLY A 110 4.67 -15.69 -0.01
C GLY A 110 5.39 -15.42 1.31
N MET A 111 6.54 -16.08 1.49
CA MET A 111 7.39 -15.99 2.68
C MET A 111 8.86 -15.91 2.26
N LEU A 112 9.68 -15.26 3.08
CA LEU A 112 11.12 -15.16 2.83
C LEU A 112 11.89 -16.39 3.30
N GLU A 113 11.40 -17.08 4.31
CA GLU A 113 12.07 -18.21 4.97
C GLU A 113 11.70 -19.55 4.34
N GLY A 114 10.70 -19.60 3.46
CA GLY A 114 10.21 -20.86 2.93
C GLY A 114 8.89 -20.68 2.18
N THR A 115 8.08 -21.73 2.17
CA THR A 115 6.80 -21.72 1.45
C THR A 115 5.77 -22.56 2.20
N ALA A 116 4.50 -22.45 1.79
CA ALA A 116 3.43 -23.29 2.29
C ALA A 116 2.85 -24.12 1.15
N ARG A 117 2.80 -25.44 1.33
CA ARG A 117 2.06 -26.34 0.45
C ARG A 117 0.67 -26.54 1.05
N ILE A 118 -0.35 -26.17 0.30
CA ILE A 118 -1.72 -26.11 0.83
C ILE A 118 -2.70 -26.96 0.03
N ARG A 119 -3.67 -27.56 0.72
CA ARG A 119 -4.86 -28.20 0.13
C ARG A 119 -6.10 -27.50 0.69
N ALA A 120 -6.94 -26.93 -0.18
CA ALA A 120 -8.13 -26.23 0.27
C ALA A 120 -9.34 -26.37 -0.65
N ARG A 121 -10.56 -26.22 -0.11
CA ARG A 121 -11.74 -26.04 -0.98
C ARG A 121 -11.66 -24.68 -1.68
N ARG A 122 -11.40 -23.61 -0.92
CA ARG A 122 -11.17 -22.26 -1.47
C ARG A 122 -9.81 -21.73 -1.02
N ALA A 123 -9.02 -21.26 -1.97
CA ALA A 123 -7.75 -20.61 -1.70
C ALA A 123 -7.71 -19.19 -2.28
N VAL A 124 -7.10 -18.27 -1.52
CA VAL A 124 -6.68 -16.97 -2.00
C VAL A 124 -5.16 -16.92 -1.91
N TYR A 125 -4.49 -16.58 -3.00
CA TYR A 125 -3.03 -16.56 -3.06
C TYR A 125 -2.51 -15.19 -3.46
N ASP A 126 -1.66 -14.63 -2.60
CA ASP A 126 -0.91 -13.39 -2.83
C ASP A 126 0.60 -13.72 -2.76
N PRO A 127 1.32 -13.71 -3.89
CA PRO A 127 2.71 -14.15 -3.94
C PRO A 127 3.68 -13.33 -3.08
N GLN A 128 3.34 -12.08 -2.70
CA GLN A 128 4.21 -11.18 -1.92
C GLN A 128 5.66 -11.12 -2.44
N SER A 129 5.84 -11.09 -3.76
CA SER A 129 7.17 -11.17 -4.38
C SER A 129 7.34 -10.08 -5.43
N ALA A 130 8.22 -9.14 -5.12
CA ALA A 130 8.48 -8.00 -6.02
C ALA A 130 9.23 -8.40 -7.31
N PHE A 131 9.91 -9.55 -7.35
CA PHE A 131 10.83 -9.90 -8.44
C PHE A 131 10.64 -11.30 -9.02
N ASP A 132 10.17 -12.28 -8.24
CA ASP A 132 9.99 -13.67 -8.70
C ASP A 132 8.71 -14.26 -8.09
N PRO A 133 7.52 -13.82 -8.53
CA PRO A 133 6.27 -14.44 -8.08
C PRO A 133 6.20 -15.87 -8.60
N ARG A 134 6.07 -16.84 -7.68
CA ARG A 134 5.95 -18.27 -8.02
C ARG A 134 4.48 -18.64 -8.28
N PRO A 135 4.17 -19.41 -9.33
CA PRO A 135 2.83 -19.95 -9.56
C PRO A 135 2.31 -20.73 -8.34
N PHE A 136 1.01 -20.63 -8.05
CA PHE A 136 0.41 -21.25 -6.88
C PHE A 136 0.70 -22.76 -6.77
N GLY A 137 0.48 -23.49 -7.86
CA GLY A 137 0.59 -24.96 -7.91
C GLY A 137 2.02 -25.49 -8.05
N GLU A 138 3.03 -24.62 -8.23
CA GLU A 138 4.41 -25.04 -8.47
C GLU A 138 4.96 -25.94 -7.35
N ASN A 139 4.63 -25.63 -6.09
CA ASN A 139 5.07 -26.40 -4.93
C ASN A 139 4.13 -27.57 -4.59
N GLY A 140 3.17 -27.90 -5.47
CA GLY A 140 2.17 -28.94 -5.25
C GLY A 140 0.94 -28.50 -4.47
N SER A 141 0.73 -27.19 -4.27
CA SER A 141 -0.52 -26.69 -3.69
C SER A 141 -1.71 -26.90 -4.62
N VAL A 142 -2.88 -27.21 -4.04
CA VAL A 142 -4.11 -27.49 -4.77
C VAL A 142 -5.31 -26.82 -4.10
N ALA A 143 -6.26 -26.33 -4.91
CA ALA A 143 -7.54 -25.84 -4.42
C ALA A 143 -8.68 -26.05 -5.42
N ASP A 144 -9.91 -26.31 -4.93
CA ASP A 144 -11.08 -26.47 -5.81
C ASP A 144 -11.50 -25.14 -6.45
N GLU A 145 -11.38 -24.04 -5.70
CA GLU A 145 -11.54 -22.67 -6.17
C GLU A 145 -10.36 -21.80 -5.75
N LEU A 146 -9.63 -21.25 -6.72
CA LEU A 146 -8.48 -20.38 -6.47
C LEU A 146 -8.76 -18.95 -6.95
N ALA A 147 -8.46 -17.98 -6.08
CA ALA A 147 -8.32 -16.57 -6.43
C ALA A 147 -6.85 -16.13 -6.33
N LEU A 148 -6.34 -15.51 -7.39
CA LEU A 148 -5.01 -14.88 -7.40
C LEU A 148 -5.15 -13.39 -7.12
N ILE A 149 -4.39 -12.88 -6.14
CA ILE A 149 -4.31 -11.45 -5.84
C ILE A 149 -2.90 -10.98 -6.17
N LEU A 150 -2.75 -10.29 -7.29
CA LEU A 150 -1.46 -9.88 -7.85
C LEU A 150 -1.38 -8.36 -7.88
N ASN A 151 -0.20 -7.79 -7.70
CA ASN A 151 0.06 -6.44 -8.18
C ASN A 151 0.37 -6.46 -9.70
N GLN A 152 0.37 -5.29 -10.35
CA GLN A 152 0.61 -5.22 -11.80
C GLN A 152 1.97 -5.82 -12.21
N ARG A 153 3.03 -5.60 -11.43
CA ARG A 153 4.35 -6.16 -11.73
C ARG A 153 4.35 -7.69 -11.64
N GLU A 154 3.72 -8.26 -10.62
CA GLU A 154 3.57 -9.70 -10.45
C GLU A 154 2.78 -10.32 -11.59
N ALA A 155 1.67 -9.68 -12.00
CA ALA A 155 0.87 -10.11 -13.13
C ALA A 155 1.69 -10.12 -14.44
N THR A 156 2.50 -9.08 -14.67
CA THR A 156 3.42 -9.02 -15.82
C THR A 156 4.46 -10.13 -15.75
N CYS A 157 5.09 -10.38 -14.59
CA CYS A 157 6.09 -11.43 -14.43
C CYS A 157 5.54 -12.83 -14.72
N LEU A 158 4.29 -13.12 -14.32
CA LEU A 158 3.67 -14.43 -14.52
C LEU A 158 3.16 -14.67 -15.95
N THR A 159 2.81 -13.61 -16.67
CA THR A 159 2.09 -13.71 -17.95
C THR A 159 2.88 -13.22 -19.15
N GLY A 160 3.81 -12.28 -18.94
CA GLY A 160 4.46 -11.49 -19.98
C GLY A 160 3.64 -10.26 -20.43
N GLU A 161 2.41 -10.10 -19.95
CA GLU A 161 1.48 -9.03 -20.36
C GLU A 161 1.58 -7.81 -19.45
N THR A 162 1.70 -6.61 -20.03
CA THR A 162 1.78 -5.36 -19.26
C THR A 162 0.40 -4.75 -18.97
N ASP A 163 -0.59 -5.06 -19.80
CA ASP A 163 -1.99 -4.67 -19.58
C ASP A 163 -2.63 -5.60 -18.52
N PRO A 164 -3.20 -5.05 -17.43
CA PRO A 164 -3.85 -5.84 -16.39
C PRO A 164 -4.99 -6.73 -16.90
N GLY A 165 -5.73 -6.27 -17.92
CA GLY A 165 -6.82 -7.02 -18.54
C GLY A 165 -6.33 -8.25 -19.28
N SER A 166 -5.34 -8.06 -20.14
CA SER A 166 -4.65 -9.15 -20.85
C SER A 166 -4.03 -10.15 -19.89
N ALA A 167 -3.29 -9.68 -18.87
CA ALA A 167 -2.68 -10.55 -17.88
C ALA A 167 -3.72 -11.42 -17.14
N ALA A 168 -4.83 -10.81 -16.70
CA ALA A 168 -5.91 -11.55 -16.05
C ALA A 168 -6.57 -12.57 -16.99
N ALA A 169 -6.79 -12.20 -18.25
CA ALA A 169 -7.36 -13.10 -19.25
C ALA A 169 -6.46 -14.31 -19.52
N VAL A 170 -5.14 -14.13 -19.60
CA VAL A 170 -4.16 -15.21 -19.79
C VAL A 170 -4.22 -16.21 -18.62
N LEU A 171 -4.19 -15.72 -17.37
CA LEU A 171 -4.24 -16.57 -16.18
C LEU A 171 -5.55 -17.38 -16.10
N LEU A 172 -6.69 -16.77 -16.44
CA LEU A 172 -7.98 -17.45 -16.51
C LEU A 172 -8.01 -18.51 -17.63
N ALA A 173 -7.50 -18.17 -18.82
CA ALA A 173 -7.49 -19.07 -19.97
C ALA A 173 -6.59 -20.30 -19.79
N ARG A 174 -5.49 -20.16 -19.03
CA ARG A 174 -4.62 -21.27 -18.63
C ARG A 174 -5.25 -22.19 -17.58
N GLY A 175 -6.34 -21.76 -16.95
CA GLY A 175 -6.94 -22.45 -15.81
C GLY A 175 -6.15 -22.27 -14.51
N ASP A 176 -5.26 -21.27 -14.44
CA ASP A 176 -4.42 -21.02 -13.27
C ASP A 176 -5.24 -20.54 -12.07
N ALA A 177 -6.45 -20.01 -12.29
CA ALA A 177 -7.36 -19.55 -11.24
C ALA A 177 -8.81 -19.44 -11.73
N LYS A 178 -9.77 -19.40 -10.79
CA LYS A 178 -11.18 -19.05 -11.08
C LYS A 178 -11.44 -17.55 -11.01
N VAL A 179 -10.64 -16.84 -10.22
CA VAL A 179 -10.70 -15.39 -10.05
C VAL A 179 -9.28 -14.82 -10.08
N VAL A 180 -9.10 -13.70 -10.77
CA VAL A 180 -7.84 -12.96 -10.79
C VAL A 180 -8.12 -11.52 -10.41
N VAL A 181 -7.39 -11.01 -9.42
CA VAL A 181 -7.39 -9.60 -9.04
C VAL A 181 -6.01 -9.02 -9.33
N VAL A 182 -5.97 -7.94 -10.11
CA VAL A 182 -4.74 -7.18 -10.38
C VAL A 182 -4.84 -5.81 -9.71
N LYS A 183 -4.10 -5.65 -8.61
CA LYS A 183 -3.94 -4.41 -7.83
C LYS A 183 -3.09 -3.41 -8.64
N ARG A 184 -3.58 -2.17 -8.78
CA ARG A 184 -2.97 -1.08 -9.57
C ARG A 184 -2.68 0.15 -8.72
N GLY A 185 -2.30 -0.05 -7.46
CA GLY A 185 -1.97 1.03 -6.52
C GLY A 185 -3.10 2.05 -6.38
N GLY A 186 -2.79 3.34 -6.54
CA GLY A 186 -3.78 4.43 -6.49
C GLY A 186 -4.85 4.39 -7.58
N ARG A 187 -4.72 3.51 -8.60
CA ARG A 187 -5.70 3.32 -9.68
C ARG A 187 -6.72 2.21 -9.39
N GLY A 188 -6.77 1.72 -8.16
CA GLY A 188 -7.70 0.66 -7.73
C GLY A 188 -7.26 -0.73 -8.18
N ALA A 189 -8.21 -1.58 -8.53
CA ALA A 189 -7.96 -2.96 -8.94
C ALA A 189 -8.80 -3.35 -10.17
N LEU A 190 -8.30 -4.29 -10.97
CA LEU A 190 -9.10 -5.04 -11.92
C LEU A 190 -9.44 -6.39 -11.30
N VAL A 191 -10.69 -6.82 -11.41
CA VAL A 191 -11.12 -8.17 -11.04
C VAL A 191 -11.65 -8.87 -12.27
N ALA A 192 -11.25 -10.11 -12.50
CA ALA A 192 -11.71 -10.92 -13.61
C ALA A 192 -12.06 -12.34 -13.16
N SER A 193 -13.10 -12.89 -13.77
CA SER A 193 -13.55 -14.27 -13.60
C SER A 193 -14.23 -14.75 -14.89
N ALA A 194 -14.70 -16.00 -14.92
CA ALA A 194 -15.51 -16.51 -16.03
C ALA A 194 -16.80 -15.69 -16.29
N ALA A 195 -17.31 -14.96 -15.29
CA ALA A 195 -18.49 -14.11 -15.43
C ALA A 195 -18.20 -12.75 -16.09
N GLY A 196 -16.92 -12.40 -16.30
CA GLY A 196 -16.49 -11.12 -16.85
C GLY A 196 -15.45 -10.42 -15.98
N SER A 197 -15.14 -9.18 -16.35
CA SER A 197 -14.20 -8.32 -15.64
C SER A 197 -14.84 -7.03 -15.17
N SER A 198 -14.30 -6.44 -14.10
CA SER A 198 -14.78 -5.20 -13.52
C SER A 198 -13.62 -4.38 -12.94
N LEU A 199 -13.71 -3.06 -13.09
CA LEU A 199 -12.78 -2.13 -12.46
C LEU A 199 -13.34 -1.71 -11.10
N VAL A 200 -12.53 -1.89 -10.07
CA VAL A 200 -12.80 -1.44 -8.71
C VAL A 200 -11.95 -0.21 -8.43
N PRO A 201 -12.54 0.93 -8.02
CA PRO A 201 -11.76 2.12 -7.73
C PRO A 201 -10.94 1.95 -6.45
N ALA A 202 -9.85 2.70 -6.33
CA ALA A 202 -9.30 3.03 -5.01
C ALA A 202 -10.19 4.11 -4.38
N TYR A 203 -10.21 4.18 -3.05
CA TYR A 203 -11.02 5.14 -2.32
C TYR A 203 -10.15 6.11 -1.53
N ARG A 204 -10.49 7.40 -1.59
CA ARG A 204 -9.78 8.48 -0.88
C ARG A 204 -9.93 8.29 0.62
N SER A 205 -8.88 8.66 1.36
CA SER A 205 -8.85 8.76 2.81
C SER A 205 -8.32 10.14 3.23
N ALA A 206 -8.54 10.54 4.48
CA ALA A 206 -8.01 11.81 4.99
C ALA A 206 -6.48 11.74 5.19
N SER A 207 -5.99 10.61 5.68
CA SER A 207 -4.56 10.28 5.86
C SER A 207 -4.23 8.94 5.17
N VAL A 208 -2.95 8.69 4.93
CA VAL A 208 -2.50 7.45 4.26
C VAL A 208 -1.32 6.80 4.98
N PHE A 209 -1.60 5.67 5.63
CA PHE A 209 -0.61 4.69 6.09
C PHE A 209 -0.60 3.48 5.17
N LYS A 210 0.51 3.27 4.45
CA LYS A 210 0.56 2.31 3.36
C LYS A 210 1.00 0.89 3.76
N LEU A 211 1.71 0.72 4.88
CA LEU A 211 2.23 -0.59 5.29
C LEU A 211 1.09 -1.57 5.51
N GLY A 212 1.15 -2.71 4.81
CA GLY A 212 0.18 -3.79 4.89
C GLY A 212 -1.21 -3.52 4.31
N SER A 213 -1.42 -2.39 3.64
CA SER A 213 -2.66 -2.10 2.91
C SER A 213 -3.01 -3.17 1.86
N GLY A 214 -2.00 -3.77 1.23
CA GLY A 214 -2.17 -4.91 0.31
C GLY A 214 -2.60 -6.19 1.03
N ASP A 215 -2.08 -6.43 2.24
CA ASP A 215 -2.46 -7.58 3.07
C ASP A 215 -3.91 -7.44 3.52
N VAL A 216 -4.31 -6.23 3.94
CA VAL A 216 -5.70 -5.93 4.28
C VAL A 216 -6.63 -6.12 3.08
N PHE A 217 -6.20 -5.74 1.87
CA PHE A 217 -6.98 -6.00 0.66
C PHE A 217 -7.19 -7.52 0.45
N SER A 218 -6.10 -8.30 0.48
CA SER A 218 -6.14 -9.75 0.27
C SER A 218 -6.95 -10.47 1.37
N ALA A 219 -6.84 -10.00 2.61
CA ALA A 219 -7.60 -10.48 3.76
C ALA A 219 -9.09 -10.19 3.61
N SER A 220 -9.45 -8.93 3.31
CA SER A 220 -10.84 -8.51 3.12
C SER A 220 -11.48 -9.25 1.94
N PHE A 221 -10.74 -9.38 0.83
CA PHE A 221 -11.20 -10.17 -0.31
C PHE A 221 -11.46 -11.62 0.09
N THR A 222 -10.57 -12.23 0.88
CA THR A 222 -10.75 -13.60 1.40
C THR A 222 -12.01 -13.72 2.24
N GLN A 223 -12.24 -12.80 3.17
CA GLN A 223 -13.46 -12.79 3.98
C GLN A 223 -14.71 -12.72 3.08
N PHE A 224 -14.79 -11.73 2.20
CA PHE A 224 -16.01 -11.49 1.43
C PHE A 224 -16.26 -12.54 0.34
N TRP A 225 -15.21 -12.97 -0.37
CA TRP A 225 -15.34 -13.95 -1.44
C TRP A 225 -15.34 -15.40 -0.93
N ALA A 226 -14.32 -15.79 -0.16
CA ALA A 226 -14.14 -17.19 0.21
C ALA A 226 -15.05 -17.60 1.37
N VAL A 227 -15.17 -16.76 2.41
CA VAL A 227 -15.95 -17.06 3.63
C VAL A 227 -17.43 -16.71 3.46
N GLU A 228 -17.74 -15.48 3.03
CA GLU A 228 -19.14 -15.01 2.89
C GLU A 228 -19.78 -15.37 1.55
N GLY A 229 -19.00 -15.82 0.55
CA GLY A 229 -19.54 -16.29 -0.73
C GLY A 229 -20.04 -15.19 -1.67
N ARG A 230 -19.61 -13.94 -1.49
CA ARG A 230 -19.97 -12.81 -2.36
C ARG A 230 -19.34 -12.95 -3.75
N SER A 231 -19.89 -12.20 -4.71
CA SER A 231 -19.32 -12.15 -6.06
C SER A 231 -17.89 -11.57 -6.04
N PRO A 232 -17.01 -11.94 -6.98
CA PRO A 232 -15.65 -11.40 -7.05
C PRO A 232 -15.58 -9.87 -7.10
N ALA A 233 -16.47 -9.25 -7.88
CA ALA A 233 -16.52 -7.79 -8.03
C ALA A 233 -16.95 -7.11 -6.71
N GLU A 234 -17.97 -7.64 -6.04
CA GLU A 234 -18.44 -7.12 -4.76
C GLU A 234 -17.40 -7.30 -3.66
N ALA A 235 -16.76 -8.48 -3.57
CA ALA A 235 -15.72 -8.76 -2.59
C ALA A 235 -14.52 -7.82 -2.75
N ALA A 236 -14.11 -7.52 -3.98
CA ALA A 236 -13.03 -6.58 -4.25
C ALA A 236 -13.39 -5.12 -3.98
N ASP A 237 -14.64 -4.71 -4.24
CA ASP A 237 -15.11 -3.37 -3.87
C ASP A 237 -15.08 -3.17 -2.36
N LEU A 238 -15.62 -4.12 -1.60
CA LEU A 238 -15.55 -4.12 -0.14
C LEU A 238 -14.11 -4.18 0.37
N ALA A 239 -13.24 -4.96 -0.28
CA ALA A 239 -11.81 -4.99 0.05
C ALA A 239 -11.13 -3.64 -0.18
N SER A 240 -11.43 -2.95 -1.28
CA SER A 240 -10.89 -1.61 -1.56
C SER A 240 -11.34 -0.58 -0.52
N ARG A 241 -12.61 -0.64 -0.08
CA ARG A 241 -13.15 0.20 1.00
C ARG A 241 -12.48 -0.10 2.34
N ALA A 242 -12.32 -1.37 2.69
CA ALA A 242 -11.65 -1.80 3.91
C ALA A 242 -10.18 -1.32 3.92
N THR A 243 -9.47 -1.45 2.79
CA THR A 243 -8.11 -0.94 2.62
C THR A 243 -8.05 0.57 2.80
N SER A 244 -8.98 1.34 2.23
CA SER A 244 -9.03 2.80 2.40
C SER A 244 -9.21 3.20 3.87
N ARG A 245 -10.15 2.57 4.58
CA ARG A 245 -10.35 2.78 6.02
C ARG A 245 -9.11 2.41 6.83
N TYR A 246 -8.47 1.29 6.50
CA TYR A 246 -7.23 0.87 7.16
C TYR A 246 -6.09 1.86 6.91
N CYS A 247 -5.92 2.35 5.68
CA CYS A 247 -4.90 3.37 5.38
C CYS A 247 -5.13 4.64 6.21
N GLU A 248 -6.37 5.01 6.48
CA GLU A 248 -6.67 6.20 7.30
C GLU A 248 -6.44 5.97 8.80
N THR A 249 -6.84 4.81 9.32
CA THR A 249 -7.02 4.59 10.76
C THR A 249 -6.10 3.55 11.38
N MET A 250 -5.39 2.77 10.56
CA MET A 250 -4.61 1.59 10.95
C MET A 250 -5.41 0.56 11.77
N SER A 251 -6.75 0.62 11.72
CA SER A 251 -7.62 -0.17 12.59
C SER A 251 -7.85 -1.57 12.05
N LEU A 252 -7.77 -2.55 12.96
CA LEU A 252 -8.08 -3.97 12.74
C LEU A 252 -8.94 -4.44 13.93
N PRO A 253 -9.86 -5.42 13.76
CA PRO A 253 -10.25 -6.06 12.50
C PRO A 253 -10.97 -5.12 11.52
N ILE A 254 -11.18 -5.57 10.29
CA ILE A 254 -11.94 -4.79 9.28
C ILE A 254 -13.42 -4.69 9.65
N ALA A 255 -14.08 -3.65 9.15
CA ALA A 255 -15.52 -3.47 9.33
C ALA A 255 -16.32 -4.52 8.56
N ALA A 256 -17.55 -4.79 9.04
CA ALA A 256 -18.51 -5.60 8.30
C ALA A 256 -18.91 -4.93 6.97
N ALA A 257 -19.39 -5.73 6.02
CA ALA A 257 -19.77 -5.25 4.69
C ALA A 257 -20.78 -4.10 4.73
N ALA A 258 -21.76 -4.17 5.63
CA ALA A 258 -22.80 -3.14 5.77
C ALA A 258 -22.19 -1.78 6.15
N ASP A 259 -21.25 -1.75 7.10
CA ASP A 259 -20.60 -0.51 7.53
C ASP A 259 -19.70 0.06 6.42
N LEU A 260 -18.97 -0.80 5.70
CA LEU A 260 -18.13 -0.38 4.57
C LEU A 260 -18.93 0.23 3.42
N GLN A 261 -20.14 -0.27 3.19
CA GLN A 261 -21.06 0.29 2.20
C GLN A 261 -21.58 1.67 2.62
N VAL A 262 -21.88 1.84 3.91
CA VAL A 262 -22.37 3.11 4.49
C VAL A 262 -21.29 4.20 4.45
N LEU A 263 -20.02 3.87 4.70
CA LEU A 263 -18.93 4.86 4.69
C LEU A 263 -18.79 5.61 3.36
N ALA A 264 -19.17 4.99 2.24
CA ALA A 264 -19.20 5.58 0.90
C ALA A 264 -18.06 6.57 0.57
N PRO A 265 -16.77 6.20 0.78
CA PRO A 265 -15.66 7.10 0.52
C PRO A 265 -15.62 7.51 -0.95
N ALA A 266 -15.09 8.70 -1.23
CA ALA A 266 -15.00 9.20 -2.59
C ALA A 266 -14.02 8.35 -3.41
N PRO A 267 -14.40 7.84 -4.60
CA PRO A 267 -13.48 7.11 -5.45
C PRO A 267 -12.35 8.02 -5.95
N VAL A 268 -11.14 7.50 -5.98
CA VAL A 268 -9.98 8.16 -6.59
C VAL A 268 -10.19 8.21 -8.09
N ARG A 269 -10.03 9.41 -8.66
CA ARG A 269 -9.96 9.60 -10.11
C ARG A 269 -8.50 9.72 -10.48
N SER A 270 -8.03 8.84 -11.35
CA SER A 270 -6.68 8.94 -11.92
C SER A 270 -6.76 9.86 -13.13
N ALA A 271 -6.00 10.96 -13.09
CA ALA A 271 -5.78 11.83 -14.23
C ALA A 271 -4.27 11.94 -14.49
N PRO A 272 -3.82 12.03 -15.75
CA PRO A 272 -2.48 12.50 -16.04
C PRO A 272 -2.35 13.96 -15.58
N GLY A 273 -1.15 14.38 -15.20
CA GLY A 273 -0.90 15.76 -14.82
C GLY A 273 0.52 15.96 -14.30
N ARG A 274 0.85 17.23 -14.05
CA ARG A 274 2.16 17.68 -13.60
C ARG A 274 2.07 18.34 -12.23
N VAL A 275 2.95 17.92 -11.32
CA VAL A 275 3.06 18.46 -9.96
C VAL A 275 4.28 19.37 -9.85
N TYR A 276 4.08 20.56 -9.30
CA TYR A 276 5.16 21.44 -8.88
C TYR A 276 5.55 21.17 -7.42
N ILE A 277 6.83 20.93 -7.14
CA ILE A 277 7.35 20.84 -5.77
C ILE A 277 7.89 22.21 -5.35
N ALA A 278 7.17 22.85 -4.43
CA ALA A 278 7.56 24.09 -3.76
C ALA A 278 8.20 23.75 -2.42
N ALA A 279 9.52 23.82 -2.28
CA ALA A 279 10.21 23.39 -1.07
C ALA A 279 11.56 24.08 -0.88
N PRO A 280 12.03 24.27 0.36
CA PRO A 280 13.41 24.65 0.62
C PRO A 280 14.37 23.53 0.21
N PHE A 281 15.59 23.90 -0.16
CA PHE A 281 16.67 22.98 -0.52
C PHE A 281 18.06 23.55 -0.16
N PHE A 282 18.15 24.26 0.96
CA PHE A 282 19.34 24.98 1.41
C PHE A 282 20.33 24.10 2.18
N ASN A 283 19.87 22.96 2.69
CA ASN A 283 20.70 21.98 3.39
C ASN A 283 20.38 20.54 2.98
N LEU A 284 21.20 19.60 3.46
CA LEU A 284 21.10 18.19 3.09
C LEU A 284 19.76 17.55 3.47
N ALA A 285 19.19 17.90 4.63
CA ALA A 285 17.93 17.31 5.08
C ALA A 285 16.75 17.76 4.22
N GLU A 286 16.73 19.03 3.84
CA GLU A 286 15.75 19.60 2.91
C GLU A 286 15.88 18.97 1.51
N LEU A 287 17.11 18.86 1.00
CA LEU A 287 17.38 18.19 -0.27
C LEU A 287 16.91 16.72 -0.28
N TRP A 288 17.18 15.97 0.79
CA TRP A 288 16.70 14.59 0.91
C TRP A 288 15.18 14.49 0.86
N LEU A 289 14.46 15.43 1.47
CA LEU A 289 13.01 15.47 1.39
C LEU A 289 12.54 15.79 -0.03
N VAL A 290 13.16 16.76 -0.72
CA VAL A 290 12.81 17.09 -2.11
C VAL A 290 13.02 15.89 -3.05
N GLU A 291 14.15 15.20 -2.92
CA GLU A 291 14.46 13.98 -3.69
C GLU A 291 13.42 12.87 -3.42
N GLU A 292 13.13 12.58 -2.15
CA GLU A 292 12.14 11.55 -1.79
C GLU A 292 10.75 11.88 -2.32
N LEU A 293 10.28 13.12 -2.18
CA LEU A 293 8.97 13.54 -2.71
C LEU A 293 8.91 13.39 -4.24
N ARG A 294 9.98 13.82 -4.92
CA ARG A 294 10.09 13.70 -6.39
C ARG A 294 10.07 12.24 -6.82
N ASP A 295 10.89 11.39 -6.21
CA ASP A 295 11.01 9.98 -6.59
C ASP A 295 9.70 9.22 -6.34
N GLN A 296 8.99 9.50 -5.25
CA GLN A 296 7.70 8.86 -4.97
C GLN A 296 6.60 9.32 -5.93
N LEU A 297 6.56 10.59 -6.31
CA LEU A 297 5.62 11.10 -7.32
C LEU A 297 5.90 10.47 -8.70
N LEU A 298 7.17 10.39 -9.10
CA LEU A 298 7.59 9.72 -10.33
C LEU A 298 7.24 8.22 -10.32
N ALA A 299 7.44 7.54 -9.19
CA ALA A 299 7.06 6.13 -9.02
C ALA A 299 5.54 5.93 -9.08
N ALA A 300 4.74 6.93 -8.71
CA ALA A 300 3.30 6.95 -8.90
C ALA A 300 2.87 7.24 -10.36
N GLY A 301 3.82 7.50 -11.26
CA GLY A 301 3.60 7.81 -12.66
C GLY A 301 3.11 9.23 -12.92
N VAL A 302 3.48 10.17 -12.06
CA VAL A 302 3.14 11.60 -12.15
C VAL A 302 4.34 12.37 -12.70
N ASP A 303 4.10 13.34 -13.59
CA ASP A 303 5.16 14.24 -14.05
C ASP A 303 5.47 15.29 -12.97
N VAL A 304 6.74 15.64 -12.79
CA VAL A 304 7.19 16.47 -11.67
C VAL A 304 8.08 17.59 -12.17
N PHE A 305 7.77 18.82 -11.75
CA PHE A 305 8.68 19.94 -11.81
C PHE A 305 9.21 20.27 -10.41
N SER A 306 10.52 20.41 -10.28
CA SER A 306 11.20 20.83 -9.07
C SER A 306 12.21 21.92 -9.42
N PRO A 307 12.14 23.13 -8.82
CA PRO A 307 13.09 24.21 -9.08
C PRO A 307 14.55 23.78 -9.00
N PHE A 308 14.87 22.96 -7.98
CA PHE A 308 16.21 22.42 -7.78
C PHE A 308 16.71 21.58 -8.97
N HIS A 309 15.85 20.73 -9.55
CA HIS A 309 16.22 19.79 -10.62
C HIS A 309 16.12 20.38 -12.02
N ASN A 310 15.11 21.22 -12.25
CA ASN A 310 14.72 21.66 -13.58
C ASN A 310 15.29 23.04 -13.95
N VAL A 311 15.57 23.89 -12.97
CA VAL A 311 16.19 25.22 -13.19
C VAL A 311 17.60 25.25 -12.62
N GLY A 312 17.76 24.85 -11.36
CA GLY A 312 19.04 24.85 -10.67
C GLY A 312 19.54 26.25 -10.27
N PRO A 313 20.80 26.39 -9.86
CA PRO A 313 21.35 27.66 -9.37
C PRO A 313 21.48 28.69 -10.50
N GLY A 314 21.08 29.95 -10.25
CA GLY A 314 21.16 31.04 -11.20
C GLY A 314 20.90 32.41 -10.57
N SER A 315 20.94 33.48 -11.39
CA SER A 315 20.57 34.82 -10.92
C SER A 315 19.05 34.95 -10.75
N ALA A 316 18.61 35.91 -9.95
CA ALA A 316 17.18 36.13 -9.68
C ALA A 316 16.40 36.45 -10.97
N GLU A 317 17.01 37.16 -11.92
CA GLU A 317 16.43 37.56 -13.20
C GLU A 317 16.21 36.36 -14.14
N LEU A 318 16.90 35.25 -13.90
CA LEU A 318 16.75 34.02 -14.67
C LEU A 318 15.85 33.02 -13.94
N VAL A 319 16.12 32.77 -12.65
CA VAL A 319 15.47 31.69 -11.88
C VAL A 319 13.99 31.98 -11.67
N ALA A 320 13.65 33.15 -11.11
CA ALA A 320 12.26 33.44 -10.73
C ALA A 320 11.28 33.41 -11.92
N PRO A 321 11.60 33.97 -13.11
CA PRO A 321 10.70 33.85 -14.26
C PRO A 321 10.51 32.41 -14.75
N LEU A 322 11.54 31.57 -14.71
CA LEU A 322 11.46 30.17 -15.12
C LEU A 322 10.61 29.35 -14.15
N ASP A 323 10.81 29.54 -12.85
CA ASP A 323 10.03 28.85 -11.82
C ASP A 323 8.55 29.22 -11.88
N LEU A 324 8.22 30.50 -12.03
CA LEU A 324 6.84 30.96 -12.14
C LEU A 324 6.16 30.50 -13.43
N ALA A 325 6.89 30.47 -14.56
CA ALA A 325 6.36 29.95 -15.81
C ALA A 325 6.06 28.44 -15.69
N ALA A 326 6.95 27.67 -15.06
CA ALA A 326 6.73 26.25 -14.84
C ALA A 326 5.59 25.97 -13.86
N LEU A 327 5.44 26.79 -12.81
CA LEU A 327 4.32 26.70 -11.88
C LEU A 327 2.97 26.90 -12.60
N ASP A 328 2.91 27.86 -13.54
CA ASP A 328 1.71 28.08 -14.38
C ASP A 328 1.35 26.89 -15.29
N GLU A 329 2.30 26.00 -15.59
CA GLU A 329 2.10 24.78 -16.39
C GLU A 329 1.72 23.54 -15.55
N CYS A 330 1.67 23.66 -14.23
CA CYS A 330 1.39 22.53 -13.34
C CYS A 330 -0.08 22.50 -12.88
N ASP A 331 -0.59 21.28 -12.67
CA ASP A 331 -1.98 21.02 -12.29
C ASP A 331 -2.19 21.04 -10.78
N ALA A 332 -1.12 20.84 -10.01
CA ALA A 332 -1.13 20.89 -8.54
C ALA A 332 0.24 21.27 -7.99
N VAL A 333 0.25 21.80 -6.77
CA VAL A 333 1.47 22.12 -6.01
C VAL A 333 1.55 21.22 -4.78
N LEU A 334 2.69 20.57 -4.59
CA LEU A 334 3.11 19.99 -3.32
C LEU A 334 4.09 20.96 -2.65
N ALA A 335 3.65 21.61 -1.57
CA ALA A 335 4.45 22.57 -0.83
C ALA A 335 5.01 21.99 0.47
N VAL A 336 6.29 22.21 0.75
CA VAL A 336 6.94 21.82 2.01
C VAL A 336 7.10 23.06 2.89
N LEU A 337 6.25 23.18 3.91
CA LEU A 337 6.25 24.34 4.80
C LEU A 337 7.27 24.25 5.93
N ASN A 338 7.93 23.10 6.09
CA ASN A 338 8.91 22.86 7.15
C ASN A 338 9.99 23.97 7.16
N GLY A 339 10.14 24.65 8.29
CA GLY A 339 11.13 25.72 8.46
C GLY A 339 10.69 27.12 7.97
N GLY A 340 9.50 27.25 7.36
CA GLY A 340 8.92 28.56 7.03
C GLY A 340 9.64 29.33 5.92
N ASP A 341 10.12 28.63 4.90
CA ASP A 341 10.82 29.24 3.76
C ASP A 341 9.96 30.29 3.04
N ALA A 342 10.52 31.50 2.87
CA ALA A 342 9.82 32.61 2.24
C ALA A 342 9.56 32.37 0.75
N GLY A 343 10.44 31.64 0.06
CA GLY A 343 10.26 31.28 -1.35
C GLY A 343 9.04 30.39 -1.53
N THR A 344 8.96 29.31 -0.77
CA THR A 344 7.82 28.39 -0.75
C THR A 344 6.51 29.11 -0.41
N ILE A 345 6.51 30.03 0.56
CA ILE A 345 5.33 30.83 0.90
C ILE A 345 4.91 31.75 -0.26
N PHE A 346 5.86 32.33 -0.99
CA PHE A 346 5.56 33.14 -2.17
C PHE A 346 4.91 32.29 -3.28
N GLU A 347 5.46 31.10 -3.55
CA GLU A 347 4.92 30.15 -4.53
C GLU A 347 3.49 29.71 -4.16
N ILE A 348 3.22 29.44 -2.89
CA ILE A 348 1.86 29.15 -2.38
C ILE A 348 0.92 30.33 -2.67
N GLY A 349 1.36 31.56 -2.39
CA GLY A 349 0.57 32.77 -2.66
C GLY A 349 0.26 32.95 -4.14
N TYR A 350 1.24 32.71 -5.00
CA TYR A 350 1.09 32.78 -6.45
C TYR A 350 0.14 31.69 -6.98
N ALA A 351 0.33 30.44 -6.57
CA ALA A 351 -0.53 29.32 -6.93
C ALA A 351 -1.99 29.54 -6.46
N THR A 352 -2.17 30.07 -5.25
CA THR A 352 -3.49 30.47 -4.72
C THR A 352 -4.16 31.48 -5.65
N ALA A 353 -3.45 32.52 -6.08
CA ALA A 353 -4.00 33.55 -6.96
C ALA A 353 -4.38 33.01 -8.35
N LYS A 354 -3.72 31.94 -8.80
CA LYS A 354 -4.02 31.22 -10.06
C LYS A 354 -5.11 30.16 -9.92
N GLY A 355 -5.53 29.84 -8.70
CA GLY A 355 -6.51 28.78 -8.44
C GLY A 355 -5.95 27.37 -8.63
N ILE A 356 -4.62 27.21 -8.58
CA ILE A 356 -3.96 25.90 -8.64
C ILE A 356 -4.11 25.23 -7.26
N PRO A 357 -4.58 23.97 -7.19
CA PRO A 357 -4.74 23.28 -5.91
C PRO A 357 -3.39 23.01 -5.24
N ILE A 358 -3.33 23.25 -3.93
CA ILE A 358 -2.10 23.15 -3.13
C ILE A 358 -2.31 22.14 -2.01
N VAL A 359 -1.39 21.18 -1.91
CA VAL A 359 -1.23 20.31 -0.74
C VAL A 359 0.04 20.73 -0.01
N ALA A 360 -0.05 21.01 1.28
CA ALA A 360 1.06 21.49 2.07
C ALA A 360 1.46 20.46 3.13
N LEU A 361 2.70 19.96 3.05
CA LEU A 361 3.35 19.19 4.11
C LEU A 361 3.85 20.16 5.18
N ALA A 362 3.29 20.04 6.39
CA ALA A 362 3.62 20.90 7.52
C ALA A 362 3.92 20.06 8.77
N GLN A 363 5.19 19.70 8.95
CA GLN A 363 5.67 19.01 10.14
C GLN A 363 6.27 20.03 11.12
N ASN A 364 5.87 19.93 12.39
CA ASN A 364 6.40 20.76 13.48
C ASN A 364 6.29 22.28 13.23
N MET A 365 5.18 22.72 12.63
CA MET A 365 4.89 24.14 12.36
C MET A 365 4.05 24.77 13.46
N ARG A 366 4.29 26.06 13.75
CA ARG A 366 3.44 26.81 14.68
C ARG A 366 2.13 27.21 13.99
N PRO A 367 0.98 27.23 14.71
CA PRO A 367 -0.28 27.67 14.13
C PRO A 367 -0.22 29.05 13.46
N GLU A 368 0.58 29.98 14.01
CA GLU A 368 0.77 31.33 13.45
C GLU A 368 1.38 31.31 12.05
N ASP A 369 2.35 30.44 11.79
CA ASP A 369 3.05 30.32 10.51
C ASP A 369 2.14 29.67 9.43
N MET A 370 1.10 28.96 9.87
CA MET A 370 0.15 28.23 9.02
C MET A 370 -1.07 29.06 8.61
N LYS A 371 -1.27 30.26 9.18
CA LYS A 371 -2.48 31.07 8.97
C LYS A 371 -2.77 31.37 7.50
N MET A 372 -1.74 31.74 6.75
CA MET A 372 -1.90 32.10 5.33
C MET A 372 -2.21 30.87 4.47
N PRO A 373 -1.41 29.77 4.51
CA PRO A 373 -1.75 28.54 3.77
C PRO A 373 -3.13 27.97 4.12
N VAL A 374 -3.49 27.89 5.41
CA VAL A 374 -4.80 27.36 5.83
C VAL A 374 -5.92 28.31 5.40
N GLY A 375 -5.76 29.61 5.63
CA GLY A 375 -6.75 30.64 5.29
C GLY A 375 -6.97 30.80 3.78
N SER A 376 -5.99 30.43 2.96
CA SER A 376 -6.10 30.44 1.49
C SER A 376 -6.64 29.14 0.89
N GLY A 377 -6.96 28.13 1.72
CA GLY A 377 -7.57 26.88 1.27
C GLY A 377 -6.58 25.79 0.87
N CYS A 378 -5.31 25.88 1.28
CA CYS A 378 -4.36 24.78 1.10
C CYS A 378 -4.81 23.56 1.92
N LEU A 379 -4.72 22.37 1.32
CA LEU A 379 -4.91 21.12 2.07
C LEU A 379 -3.63 20.82 2.85
N VAL A 380 -3.67 21.02 4.17
CA VAL A 380 -2.52 20.80 5.05
C VAL A 380 -2.52 19.37 5.59
N VAL A 381 -1.37 18.71 5.52
CA VAL A 381 -1.11 17.39 6.09
C VAL A 381 0.20 17.37 6.86
N THR A 382 0.36 16.41 7.76
CA THR A 382 1.50 16.35 8.69
C THR A 382 2.44 15.17 8.44
N ASP A 383 2.21 14.39 7.39
CA ASP A 383 3.08 13.27 7.03
C ASP A 383 3.30 13.21 5.51
N VAL A 384 4.49 12.73 5.13
CA VAL A 384 4.97 12.69 3.75
C VAL A 384 4.08 11.84 2.85
N VAL A 385 3.56 10.72 3.36
CA VAL A 385 2.80 9.77 2.53
C VAL A 385 1.42 10.35 2.20
N SER A 386 0.73 10.93 3.18
CA SER A 386 -0.51 11.68 2.94
C SER A 386 -0.28 12.84 1.98
N ALA A 387 0.82 13.60 2.11
CA ALA A 387 1.15 14.69 1.20
C ALA A 387 1.25 14.22 -0.25
N ILE A 388 1.96 13.12 -0.51
CA ILE A 388 2.08 12.55 -1.85
C ILE A 388 0.70 12.13 -2.38
N TYR A 389 -0.04 11.29 -1.66
CA TYR A 389 -1.34 10.79 -2.15
C TYR A 389 -2.37 11.89 -2.34
N GLN A 390 -2.49 12.82 -1.39
CA GLN A 390 -3.42 13.94 -1.51
C GLN A 390 -3.07 14.81 -2.72
N THR A 391 -1.78 15.03 -3.02
CA THR A 391 -1.33 15.78 -4.20
C THR A 391 -1.74 15.05 -5.48
N VAL A 392 -1.45 13.75 -5.59
CA VAL A 392 -1.85 12.94 -6.76
C VAL A 392 -3.37 12.99 -6.97
N TRP A 393 -4.16 13.03 -5.90
CA TRP A 393 -5.62 13.11 -5.98
C TRP A 393 -6.15 14.50 -6.36
N GLN A 394 -5.31 15.54 -6.43
CA GLN A 394 -5.70 16.85 -6.96
C GLN A 394 -5.60 16.95 -8.48
N LEU A 395 -4.86 16.05 -9.13
CA LEU A 395 -4.74 16.02 -10.59
C LEU A 395 -6.12 15.77 -11.24
N ARG A 396 -6.43 16.47 -12.33
CA ARG A 396 -7.77 16.48 -12.95
C ARG A 396 -7.76 16.24 -14.44
#